data_AF-A0A1L7V9H0-F1
#
_entry.id   AF-A0A1L7V9H0-F1
#
_cell.length_a   1.000
_cell.length_b   1.000
_cell.length_c   1.000
_cell.angle_alpha   90.00
_cell.angle_beta   90.00
_cell.angle_gamma   90.00
#
_symmetry.space_group_name_H-M   'P 1'
#
loop_
_entity.id
_entity.type
_entity.pdbx_description
1 polymer ?
#
loop_
_entity_poly.entity_id
_entity_poly.type
_entity_poly.pdbx_seq_one_letter_code
_entity_poly.pdbx_strand_id
1 'polypeptide(L)' 'MIQQFLALEYGNKKRLKQKLDDYFGNGCYEIVERSGSQWQVMVPRKLEKDEVEEIQEHMKQHYKSTN' A
#
# COMPACT_ATOMS: atom_id res chain seq x y z
N MET A 1 -10.66 -7.59 -16.68
CA MET A 1 -10.49 -7.42 -15.22
C MET A 1 -9.52 -6.27 -15.03
N ILE A 2 -9.90 -5.18 -14.35
CA ILE A 2 -9.02 -4.01 -14.19
C ILE A 2 -8.21 -4.24 -12.91
N GLN A 3 -6.88 -4.21 -13.05
CA GLN A 3 -5.94 -4.32 -11.94
C GLN A 3 -5.11 -3.04 -11.89
N GLN A 4 -4.80 -2.58 -10.69
CA GLN A 4 -3.99 -1.39 -10.47
C GLN A 4 -2.80 -1.73 -9.59
N PHE A 5 -1.63 -1.20 -9.93
CA PHE A 5 -0.41 -1.35 -9.16
C PHE A 5 -0.14 -0.06 -8.39
N LEU A 6 0.13 -0.21 -7.09
CA LEU A 6 0.51 0.86 -6.18
C LEU A 6 1.96 0.67 -5.75
N ALA A 7 2.72 1.76 -5.76
CA ALA A 7 4.04 1.79 -5.12
C ALA A 7 3.91 2.45 -3.74
N LEU A 8 4.15 1.68 -2.69
CA LEU A 8 4.05 2.12 -1.29
C LEU A 8 5.42 2.09 -0.62
N GLU A 9 5.90 3.24 -0.16
CA GLU A 9 7.13 3.35 0.62
C GLU A 9 6.92 2.78 2.02
N TYR A 10 7.52 1.62 2.31
CA TYR A 10 7.37 1.00 3.63
C TYR A 10 8.53 0.07 3.97
N GLY A 11 9.05 0.14 5.19
CA GLY A 11 10.21 -0.67 5.60
C GLY A 11 9.87 -2.15 5.83
N ASN A 12 8.77 -2.43 6.52
CA ASN A 12 8.44 -3.76 7.04
C ASN A 12 7.23 -4.38 6.33
N LYS A 13 7.44 -5.51 5.62
CA LYS A 13 6.40 -6.24 4.88
C LYS A 13 5.21 -6.66 5.77
N LYS A 14 5.45 -7.14 7.00
CA LYS A 14 4.38 -7.62 7.90
C LYS A 14 3.44 -6.48 8.29
N ARG A 15 4.02 -5.33 8.66
CA ARG A 15 3.23 -4.13 9.02
C ARG A 15 2.52 -3.53 7.81
N LEU A 16 3.19 -3.50 6.66
CA LEU A 16 2.54 -3.10 5.40
C LEU A 16 1.31 -3.99 5.13
N LYS A 17 1.47 -5.31 5.24
CA LYS A 17 0.37 -6.25 5.08
C LYS A 17 -0.78 -5.95 6.05
N GLN A 18 -0.49 -5.77 7.35
CA GLN A 18 -1.52 -5.42 8.34
C GLN A 18 -2.27 -4.13 7.98
N LYS A 19 -1.57 -3.11 7.49
CA LYS A 19 -2.19 -1.85 7.08
C LYS A 19 -3.04 -1.99 5.82
N LEU A 20 -2.59 -2.81 4.87
CA LEU A 20 -3.38 -3.14 3.69
C LEU A 20 -4.60 -3.99 4.04
N ASP A 21 -4.47 -4.93 4.98
CA ASP A 21 -5.59 -5.71 5.52
C ASP A 21 -6.63 -4.80 6.22
N ASP A 22 -6.18 -3.78 6.94
CA ASP A 22 -7.03 -2.79 7.62
C ASP A 22 -7.75 -1.86 6.62
N TYR A 23 -7.07 -1.45 5.55
CA TYR A 23 -7.61 -0.51 4.56
C TYR A 23 -8.48 -1.17 3.49
N PHE A 24 -7.99 -2.25 2.86
CA PHE A 24 -8.66 -2.93 1.76
C PHE A 24 -9.49 -4.14 2.19
N GLY A 25 -9.20 -4.71 3.36
CA GLY A 25 -9.68 -6.03 3.75
C GLY A 25 -8.77 -7.16 3.27
N ASN A 26 -8.79 -8.25 4.02
CA ASN A 26 -8.00 -9.44 3.71
C ASN A 26 -8.44 -10.05 2.37
N GLY A 27 -7.49 -10.24 1.44
CA GLY A 27 -7.73 -10.82 0.12
C GLY A 27 -8.11 -9.81 -0.97
N CYS A 28 -8.20 -8.52 -0.66
CA CYS A 28 -8.51 -7.46 -1.62
C CYS A 28 -7.25 -6.80 -2.24
N TYR A 29 -6.06 -7.36 -2.01
CA TYR A 29 -4.79 -6.87 -2.54
C TYR A 29 -3.74 -7.99 -2.56
N GLU A 30 -2.68 -7.79 -3.34
CA GLU A 30 -1.54 -8.70 -3.42
C GLU A 30 -0.23 -7.91 -3.42
N ILE A 31 0.69 -8.24 -2.52
CA ILE A 31 2.03 -7.66 -2.50
C ILE A 31 2.90 -8.45 -3.47
N VAL A 32 3.21 -7.85 -4.62
CA VAL A 32 3.91 -8.51 -5.74
C VAL A 32 5.40 -8.59 -5.46
N GLU A 33 6.05 -7.43 -5.33
CA GLU A 33 7.50 -7.34 -5.16
C GLU A 33 7.91 -6.07 -4.40
N ARG A 34 9.20 -5.99 -4.09
CA ARG A 34 9.80 -4.81 -3.48
C ARG A 34 10.85 -4.25 -4.44
N SER A 35 10.65 -3.00 -4.84
CA SER A 35 11.61 -2.24 -5.64
C SER A 35 12.25 -1.17 -4.76
N GLY A 36 13.47 -1.42 -4.29
CA GLY A 36 14.20 -0.50 -3.40
C GLY A 36 13.52 -0.31 -2.03
N SER A 37 13.08 0.92 -1.73
CA SER A 37 12.32 1.27 -0.53
C SER A 37 10.79 1.12 -0.67
N GLN A 38 10.32 0.75 -1.86
CA GLN A 38 8.90 0.69 -2.21
C GLN A 38 8.43 -0.75 -2.39
N TRP A 39 7.21 -1.01 -1.96
CA TRP A 39 6.49 -2.25 -2.21
C TRP A 39 5.48 -2.04 -3.33
N GLN A 40 5.50 -2.92 -4.32
CA GLN A 40 4.47 -3.00 -5.34
C GLN A 40 3.30 -3.82 -4.82
N VAL A 41 2.13 -3.20 -4.80
CA VAL A 41 0.88 -3.81 -4.37
C VAL A 41 -0.10 -3.78 -5.54
N MET A 42 -0.54 -4.95 -5.98
CA MET A 42 -1.59 -5.13 -6.95
C MET A 42 -2.95 -5.13 -6.24
N VAL A 43 -3.89 -4.36 -6.76
CA VAL A 43 -5.26 -4.30 -6.28
C VAL A 43 -6.18 -4.69 -7.45
N PRO A 44 -7.08 -5.67 -7.29
CA PRO A 44 -7.99 -6.13 -8.34
C PRO A 44 -9.22 -5.22 -8.51
N ARG A 45 -9.08 -3.92 -8.19
CA ARG A 45 -10.07 -2.88 -8.42
C ARG A 45 -9.38 -1.60 -8.88
N LYS A 46 -10.13 -0.74 -9.57
CA LYS A 46 -9.68 0.62 -9.88
C LYS A 46 -9.88 1.48 -8.65
N LEU A 47 -8.80 2.05 -8.15
CA LEU A 47 -8.82 3.03 -7.07
C LEU A 47 -8.96 4.43 -7.65
N GLU A 48 -9.73 5.25 -6.97
CA GLU A 48 -9.79 6.67 -7.28
C GLU A 48 -8.47 7.36 -6.89
N LYS A 49 -8.19 8.50 -7.51
CA LYS A 49 -6.95 9.24 -7.25
C LYS A 49 -6.84 9.60 -5.77
N ASP A 50 -7.95 10.02 -5.17
CA ASP A 50 -8.05 10.35 -3.75
C ASP A 50 -7.76 9.15 -2.84
N GLU A 51 -8.27 7.95 -3.16
CA GLU A 51 -7.94 6.73 -2.40
C GLU A 51 -6.45 6.42 -2.46
N VAL A 52 -5.83 6.54 -3.65
CA VAL A 52 -4.39 6.29 -3.81
C VAL A 52 -3.56 7.28 -2.99
N GLU A 53 -3.92 8.57 -3.04
CA GLU A 53 -3.24 9.62 -2.27
C GLU A 53 -3.40 9.39 -0.77
N GLU A 54 -4.59 9.07 -0.30
CA GLU A 54 -4.87 8.79 1.12
C GLU A 54 -4.04 7.60 1.64
N ILE A 55 -3.97 6.50 0.90
CA ILE A 55 -3.15 5.34 1.28
C ILE A 55 -1.68 5.72 1.32
N GLN A 56 -1.17 6.42 0.30
CA GLN A 56 0.23 6.82 0.25
C GLN A 56 0.58 7.76 1.40
N GLU A 57 -0.30 8.70 1.75
CA GLU A 57 -0.15 9.57 2.90
C GLU A 57 -0.20 8.79 4.22
N HIS A 58 -1.14 7.87 4.38
CA HIS A 58 -1.26 7.03 5.58
C HIS A 58 0.00 6.19 5.81
N MET A 59 0.60 5.66 4.74
CA MET A 59 1.84 4.90 4.80
C MET A 59 3.05 5.79 5.11
N LYS A 60 3.11 7.01 4.54
CA LYS A 60 4.16 8.01 4.79
C LYS A 60 4.14 8.56 6.21
N GLN A 61 2.96 8.79 6.79
CA GLN A 61 2.83 9.31 8.15
C GLN A 61 3.50 8.39 9.18
N HIS A 62 3.50 7.08 8.94
CA HIS A 62 4.18 6.12 9.83
C HIS A 62 5.71 6.25 9.80
N TYR A 63 6.29 6.85 8.76
CA TYR A 63 7.72 7.11 8.66
C TYR A 63 8.13 8.48 9.22
N LYS A 64 7.17 9.40 9.41
CA LYS A 64 7.42 10.75 9.94
C LYS A 64 7.46 10.85 11.47
N SER A 65 7.07 9.81 12.22
CA SER A 65 7.13 9.83 13.70
C SER A 65 8.50 9.43 14.29
N THR A 66 9.60 9.86 13.68
CA THR A 66 10.92 9.85 14.32
C THR A 66 11.68 11.11 13.99
N ASN A 67 11.21 12.24 14.53
CA ASN A 67 12.06 13.40 14.81
C ASN A 67 11.43 14.25 15.92
#